data_AF-A0A431MHX8-F1
#
_entry.id   AF-A0A431MHX8-F1
#
_cell.length_a   1.000
_cell.length_b   1.000
_cell.length_c   1.000
_cell.angle_alpha   90.00
_cell.angle_beta   90.00
_cell.angle_gamma   90.00
#
_symmetry.space_group_name_H-M   'P 1'
#
loop_
_entity.id
_entity.type
_entity.pdbx_description
1 polymer ?
#
loop_
_entity_poly.entity_id
_entity_poly.type
_entity_poly.pdbx_seq_one_letter_code
_entity_poly.pdbx_strand_id
1 'polypeptide(L)'
;MVAVVKNINPYPSSVAILTGAPQELVTHRELRYEYHTNRSIKAWSVYFLLKSLTTSGKIQNWNRQIPRLTYWCQCNEKTLRSRLNELIRLKLIELTGIRGDIVLTSFKKAADILGIQYTGTYNINYNPTTHNGNQIFQYLLRGEEIRHNQQTQLEALRYKLDKNPSLKNNLHLMLKQQGADDRKLSNDIAYFQAQLLILQKRLFKEGSELLSYVMELRADINRSCCGIKQQHNYLSAQSVSYMKKRLRNLKLCNIQSVIIESATRSRLYVPDGLDKKRDGYKWLGKKKATAWRLCDQVTFLYESNLQPKQRETRKAA
;
A
#
# COMPACT_ATOMS: atom_id res chain seq x y z
N MET A 1 41.45 -14.45 -23.35
CA MET A 1 40.70 -14.87 -22.14
C MET A 1 39.25 -14.41 -22.24
N VAL A 2 38.32 -15.34 -22.49
CA VAL A 2 36.89 -15.05 -22.49
C VAL A 2 36.45 -14.94 -21.03
N ALA A 3 36.12 -13.74 -20.57
CA ALA A 3 35.55 -13.56 -19.24
C ALA A 3 34.23 -14.33 -19.18
N VAL A 4 34.22 -15.43 -18.41
CA VAL A 4 33.02 -16.18 -18.09
C VAL A 4 32.06 -15.22 -17.41
N VAL A 5 31.02 -14.83 -18.14
CA VAL A 5 29.91 -14.05 -17.58
C VAL A 5 29.31 -14.95 -16.51
N LYS A 6 29.52 -14.60 -15.23
CA LYS A 6 28.83 -15.27 -14.12
C LYS A 6 27.33 -15.14 -14.42
N ASN A 7 26.71 -16.26 -14.81
CA ASN A 7 25.27 -16.34 -15.00
C ASN A 7 24.63 -15.95 -13.66
N ILE A 8 24.07 -14.74 -13.63
CA ILE A 8 23.30 -14.26 -12.48
C ILE A 8 22.15 -15.25 -12.25
N ASN A 9 21.91 -15.59 -10.98
CA ASN A 9 20.83 -16.42 -10.41
C ASN A 9 19.52 -16.49 -11.23
N PRO A 10 18.72 -17.57 -11.14
CA PRO A 10 17.33 -17.54 -11.56
C PRO A 10 16.63 -16.30 -10.95
N TYR A 11 15.71 -15.69 -11.69
CA TYR A 11 15.02 -14.47 -11.27
C TYR A 11 14.57 -14.58 -9.80
N PRO A 12 15.03 -13.68 -8.92
CA PRO A 12 14.75 -13.82 -7.50
C PRO A 12 13.23 -13.73 -7.28
N SER A 13 12.66 -14.65 -6.52
CA SER A 13 11.21 -14.64 -6.23
C SER A 13 10.79 -13.49 -5.33
N SER A 14 11.76 -12.77 -4.74
CA SER A 14 11.53 -11.66 -3.82
C SER A 14 12.47 -10.48 -4.12
N VAL A 15 11.96 -9.27 -3.89
CA VAL A 15 12.68 -8.01 -4.12
C VAL A 15 12.74 -7.25 -2.80
N ALA A 16 13.96 -6.99 -2.34
CA ALA A 16 14.21 -6.19 -1.16
C ALA A 16 13.95 -4.70 -1.45
N ILE A 17 13.14 -4.07 -0.61
CA ILE A 17 12.84 -2.64 -0.66
C ILE A 17 13.07 -2.00 0.71
N LEU A 18 13.33 -0.69 0.72
CA LEU A 18 13.54 0.08 1.94
C LEU A 18 12.24 0.20 2.74
N THR A 19 12.32 -0.05 4.04
CA THR A 19 11.21 0.24 4.97
C THR A 19 10.89 1.73 4.93
N GLY A 20 9.64 2.10 4.62
CA GLY A 20 9.20 3.49 4.50
C GLY A 20 9.26 4.06 3.07
N ALA A 21 9.94 3.40 2.13
CA ALA A 21 10.03 3.91 0.77
C ALA A 21 8.69 3.97 0.02
N PRO A 22 7.78 2.98 0.11
CA PRO A 22 6.46 3.09 -0.51
C PRO A 22 5.69 4.36 -0.13
N GLN A 23 5.71 4.70 1.16
CA GLN A 23 5.02 5.84 1.77
C GLN A 23 5.54 7.16 1.22
N GLU A 24 6.86 7.29 1.14
CA GLU A 24 7.51 8.48 0.61
C GLU A 24 7.30 8.58 -0.91
N LEU A 25 7.59 7.50 -1.65
CA LEU A 25 7.60 7.49 -3.11
C LEU A 25 6.25 7.80 -3.73
N VAL A 26 5.11 7.43 -3.12
CA VAL A 26 3.80 7.71 -3.71
C VAL A 26 3.47 9.21 -3.76
N THR A 27 4.12 10.02 -2.92
CA THR A 27 3.90 11.46 -2.79
C THR A 27 4.66 12.30 -3.82
N HIS A 28 5.72 11.73 -4.43
CA HIS A 28 6.60 12.39 -5.41
C HIS A 28 5.94 12.54 -6.78
N ARG A 29 4.91 13.39 -6.84
CA ARG A 29 4.21 13.75 -8.08
C ARG A 29 4.64 15.12 -8.55
N GLU A 30 4.89 15.20 -9.84
CA GLU A 30 5.25 16.44 -10.52
C GLU A 30 4.26 16.70 -11.66
N LEU A 31 3.90 17.95 -11.86
CA LEU A 31 3.13 18.39 -13.02
C LEU A 31 4.03 18.30 -14.27
N ARG A 32 3.58 17.55 -15.27
CA ARG A 32 4.24 17.43 -16.57
C ARG A 32 3.19 17.59 -17.65
N TYR A 33 3.30 18.66 -18.43
CA TYR A 33 2.24 19.09 -19.34
C TYR A 33 0.96 19.29 -18.53
N GLU A 34 -0.09 18.53 -18.80
CA GLU A 34 -1.40 18.62 -18.13
C GLU A 34 -1.60 17.57 -17.01
N TYR A 35 -0.65 16.64 -16.84
CA TYR A 35 -0.82 15.48 -15.96
C TYR A 35 0.18 15.46 -14.81
N HIS A 36 -0.31 15.21 -13.60
CA HIS A 36 0.53 14.93 -12.44
C HIS A 36 1.04 13.49 -12.50
N THR A 37 2.33 13.32 -12.80
CA THR A 37 2.95 12.00 -12.97
C THR A 37 3.95 11.73 -11.85
N ASN A 38 4.08 10.46 -11.46
CA ASN A 38 5.09 10.04 -10.50
C ASN A 38 6.17 9.28 -11.26
N ARG A 39 7.20 9.99 -11.72
CA ARG A 39 8.36 9.40 -12.42
C ARG A 39 9.35 8.79 -11.44
N SER A 40 9.51 9.39 -10.26
CA SER A 40 10.39 8.92 -9.19
C SER A 40 10.09 7.47 -8.85
N ILE A 41 8.85 7.13 -8.51
CA ILE A 41 8.49 5.74 -8.18
C ILE A 41 8.79 4.75 -9.32
N LYS A 42 8.72 5.17 -10.60
CA LYS A 42 9.08 4.31 -11.73
C LYS A 42 10.57 4.05 -11.80
N ALA A 43 11.40 5.07 -11.53
CA ALA A 43 12.85 4.92 -11.45
C ALA A 43 13.23 4.05 -10.25
N TRP A 44 12.71 4.37 -9.07
CA TRP A 44 12.92 3.60 -7.84
C TRP A 44 12.49 2.13 -7.96
N SER A 45 11.39 1.86 -8.68
CA SER A 45 10.98 0.49 -9.00
C SER A 45 12.08 -0.28 -9.72
N VAL A 46 12.71 0.35 -10.73
CA VAL A 46 13.82 -0.25 -11.48
C VAL A 46 15.04 -0.40 -10.58
N TYR A 47 15.35 0.57 -9.72
CA TYR A 47 16.45 0.45 -8.77
C TYR A 47 16.31 -0.78 -7.87
N PHE A 48 15.15 -0.98 -7.23
CA PHE A 48 14.93 -2.13 -6.34
C PHE A 48 15.06 -3.46 -7.10
N LEU A 49 14.49 -3.53 -8.30
CA LEU A 49 14.61 -4.70 -9.17
C LEU A 49 16.06 -4.98 -9.59
N LEU A 50 16.82 -3.96 -9.99
CA LEU A 50 18.23 -4.15 -10.34
C LEU A 50 19.06 -4.54 -9.12
N LYS A 51 18.75 -3.97 -7.95
CA LYS A 51 19.44 -4.28 -6.69
C LYS A 51 19.22 -5.72 -6.25
N SER A 52 18.05 -6.31 -6.50
CA SER A 52 17.81 -7.71 -6.20
C SER A 52 18.50 -8.70 -7.13
N LEU A 53 18.96 -8.27 -8.33
CA LEU A 53 19.72 -9.12 -9.25
C LEU A 53 21.19 -9.30 -8.85
N THR A 54 21.71 -8.55 -7.87
CA THR A 54 23.14 -8.59 -7.54
C THR A 54 23.38 -8.47 -6.04
N THR A 55 24.23 -9.36 -5.52
CA THR A 55 24.69 -9.30 -4.12
C THR A 55 25.86 -8.34 -3.96
N SER A 56 26.69 -8.17 -5.00
CA SER A 56 27.85 -7.27 -4.98
C SER A 56 27.48 -5.80 -5.20
N GLY A 57 26.23 -5.51 -5.58
CA GLY A 57 25.81 -4.18 -5.99
C GLY A 57 26.34 -3.78 -7.37
N LYS A 58 26.84 -4.72 -8.18
CA LYS A 58 27.33 -4.47 -9.53
C LYS A 58 26.68 -5.40 -10.55
N ILE A 59 26.27 -4.86 -11.69
CA ILE A 59 25.81 -5.60 -12.89
C ILE A 59 26.83 -5.35 -14.00
N GLN A 60 27.58 -6.39 -14.36
CA GLN A 60 28.68 -6.28 -15.33
C GLN A 60 28.19 -6.33 -16.78
N ASN A 61 28.80 -5.54 -17.67
CA ASN A 61 28.50 -5.55 -19.11
C ASN A 61 26.99 -5.48 -19.40
N TRP A 62 26.27 -4.54 -18.78
CA TRP A 62 24.80 -4.54 -18.78
C TRP A 62 24.19 -4.47 -20.18
N ASN A 63 24.90 -3.86 -21.14
CA ASN A 63 24.50 -3.81 -22.56
C ASN A 63 24.30 -5.22 -23.16
N ARG A 64 25.08 -6.22 -22.75
CA ARG A 64 24.90 -7.62 -23.20
C ARG A 64 23.74 -8.32 -22.49
N GLN A 65 23.22 -7.72 -21.42
CA GLN A 65 22.14 -8.27 -20.61
C GLN A 65 20.79 -7.57 -20.87
N ILE A 66 20.70 -6.70 -21.89
CA ILE A 66 19.49 -5.93 -22.18
C ILE A 66 18.23 -6.81 -22.22
N PRO A 67 18.16 -7.93 -22.95
CA PRO A 67 16.95 -8.77 -23.00
C PRO A 67 16.50 -9.27 -21.62
N ARG A 68 17.47 -9.61 -20.75
CA ARG A 68 17.21 -10.07 -19.40
C ARG A 68 16.73 -8.94 -18.49
N LEU A 69 17.37 -7.77 -18.58
CA LEU A 69 17.03 -6.60 -17.77
C LEU A 69 15.67 -6.01 -18.17
N THR A 70 15.35 -5.96 -19.46
CA THR A 70 14.05 -5.49 -19.95
C THR A 70 12.92 -6.42 -19.52
N TYR A 71 13.15 -7.73 -19.57
CA TYR A 71 12.23 -8.74 -19.05
C TYR A 71 12.02 -8.60 -17.54
N TRP A 72 13.10 -8.51 -16.75
CA TRP A 72 13.02 -8.37 -15.29
C TRP A 72 12.35 -7.06 -14.87
N CYS A 73 12.65 -5.95 -15.55
CA CYS A 73 12.06 -4.65 -15.28
C CYS A 73 10.69 -4.45 -15.92
N GLN A 74 10.20 -5.44 -16.70
CA GLN A 74 8.93 -5.39 -17.45
C GLN A 74 8.79 -4.09 -18.28
N CYS A 75 9.81 -3.77 -19.08
CA CYS A 75 9.82 -2.58 -19.92
C CYS A 75 10.67 -2.78 -21.18
N ASN A 76 10.44 -1.99 -22.24
CA ASN A 76 11.29 -2.04 -23.43
C ASN A 76 12.66 -1.37 -23.21
N GLU A 77 13.60 -1.60 -24.12
CA GLU A 77 14.97 -1.09 -24.02
C GLU A 77 15.04 0.44 -23.91
N LYS A 78 14.30 1.16 -24.76
CA LYS A 78 14.25 2.64 -24.72
C LYS A 78 13.82 3.14 -23.34
N THR A 79 12.85 2.46 -22.74
CA THR A 79 12.36 2.77 -21.39
C THR A 79 13.41 2.42 -20.34
N LEU A 80 14.09 1.27 -20.45
CA LEU A 80 15.17 0.89 -19.55
C LEU A 80 16.29 1.94 -19.57
N ARG A 81 16.78 2.36 -20.74
CA ARG A 81 17.79 3.42 -20.88
C ARG A 81 17.34 4.74 -20.25
N SER A 82 16.11 5.15 -20.51
CA SER A 82 15.53 6.34 -19.86
C SER A 82 15.48 6.23 -18.33
N ARG A 83 15.19 5.04 -17.80
CA ARG A 83 15.18 4.79 -16.34
C ARG A 83 16.59 4.78 -15.76
N LEU A 84 17.57 4.20 -16.46
CA LEU A 84 18.96 4.25 -16.02
C LEU A 84 19.48 5.69 -15.94
N ASN A 85 19.19 6.53 -16.94
CA ASN A 85 19.55 7.95 -16.89
C ASN A 85 18.92 8.68 -15.70
N GLU A 86 17.65 8.36 -15.40
CA GLU A 86 16.97 8.91 -14.23
C GLU A 86 17.60 8.44 -12.91
N LEU A 87 18.02 7.17 -12.85
CA LEU A 87 18.72 6.63 -11.68
C LEU A 87 20.10 7.27 -11.48
N ILE A 88 20.81 7.61 -12.56
CA ILE A 88 22.07 8.38 -12.51
C ILE A 88 21.79 9.79 -11.96
N ARG A 89 20.75 10.46 -12.47
CA ARG A 89 20.33 11.79 -12.00
C ARG A 89 20.02 11.80 -10.50
N LEU A 90 19.36 10.75 -10.02
CA LEU A 90 19.04 10.54 -8.60
C LEU A 90 20.24 10.05 -7.77
N LYS A 91 21.41 9.83 -8.38
CA LYS A 91 22.63 9.30 -7.75
C LYS A 91 22.44 7.90 -7.14
N LEU A 92 21.50 7.11 -7.67
CA LEU A 92 21.21 5.75 -7.22
C LEU A 92 22.11 4.70 -7.90
N ILE A 93 22.58 5.01 -9.11
CA ILE A 93 23.54 4.19 -9.85
C ILE A 93 24.62 5.05 -10.48
N GLU A 94 25.73 4.40 -10.83
CA GLU A 94 26.80 4.94 -11.67
C GLU A 94 27.08 3.97 -12.81
N LEU A 95 27.39 4.50 -13.99
CA LEU A 95 27.84 3.69 -15.13
C LEU A 95 29.35 3.78 -15.24
N THR A 96 30.05 2.66 -15.10
CA THR A 96 31.52 2.62 -15.06
C THR A 96 32.10 1.72 -16.14
N GLY A 97 33.28 2.07 -16.65
CA GLY A 97 34.06 1.25 -17.57
C GLY A 97 33.59 1.30 -19.04
N ILE A 98 34.51 0.97 -19.95
CA ILE A 98 34.32 1.06 -21.41
C ILE A 98 33.17 0.16 -21.90
N ARG A 99 32.96 -1.00 -21.26
CA ARG A 99 31.91 -1.96 -21.62
C ARG A 99 30.55 -1.69 -20.95
N GLY A 100 30.49 -0.69 -20.06
CA GLY A 100 29.30 -0.30 -19.32
C GLY A 100 28.92 -1.32 -18.25
N ASP A 101 29.38 -1.08 -17.02
CA ASP A 101 28.90 -1.75 -15.81
C ASP A 101 27.93 -0.81 -15.07
N ILE A 102 26.87 -1.36 -14.47
CA ILE A 102 26.00 -0.62 -13.55
C ILE A 102 26.49 -0.87 -12.13
N VAL A 103 26.90 0.17 -11.42
CA VAL A 103 27.23 0.14 -10.00
C VAL A 103 26.05 0.75 -9.23
N LEU A 104 25.46 -0.02 -8.31
CA LEU A 104 24.31 0.39 -7.51
C LEU A 104 24.74 0.81 -6.12
N THR A 105 24.20 1.94 -5.67
CA THR A 105 24.38 2.42 -4.29
C THR A 105 23.85 1.43 -3.25
N SER A 106 24.34 1.55 -2.01
CA SER A 106 23.83 0.78 -0.87
C SER A 106 22.42 1.24 -0.48
N PHE A 107 21.67 0.37 0.20
CA PHE A 107 20.35 0.72 0.73
C PHE A 107 20.40 1.89 1.70
N LYS A 108 21.46 2.02 2.50
CA LYS A 108 21.66 3.16 3.40
C LYS A 108 21.74 4.48 2.62
N LYS A 109 22.62 4.55 1.60
CA LYS A 109 22.74 5.75 0.74
C LYS A 109 21.44 6.04 -0.02
N ALA A 110 20.73 5.00 -0.45
CA ALA A 110 19.43 5.16 -1.08
C ALA A 110 18.38 5.72 -0.11
N ALA A 111 18.34 5.27 1.15
CA ALA A 111 17.46 5.83 2.18
C ALA A 111 17.76 7.32 2.41
N ASP A 112 19.04 7.69 2.46
CA ASP A 112 19.48 9.09 2.58
C ASP A 112 19.02 9.93 1.37
N ILE A 113 19.17 9.43 0.15
CA ILE A 113 18.69 10.09 -1.09
C ILE A 113 17.16 10.27 -1.06
N LEU A 114 16.43 9.30 -0.53
CA LEU A 114 14.97 9.35 -0.44
C LEU A 114 14.48 10.22 0.73
N GLY A 115 15.36 10.64 1.64
CA GLY A 115 15.02 11.44 2.82
C GLY A 115 14.34 10.63 3.93
N ILE A 116 14.58 9.31 3.99
CA ILE A 116 13.99 8.43 5.01
C ILE A 116 15.05 7.87 5.96
N GLN A 117 14.70 7.69 7.23
CA GLN A 117 15.59 7.02 8.18
C GLN A 117 15.74 5.54 7.81
N TYR A 118 16.99 5.10 7.57
CA TYR A 118 17.27 3.69 7.30
C TYR A 118 16.96 2.83 8.54
N THR A 119 15.93 2.01 8.43
CA THR A 119 15.51 1.05 9.48
C THR A 119 15.59 -0.40 9.01
N GLY A 120 16.20 -0.63 7.84
CA GLY A 120 16.30 -1.94 7.20
C GLY A 120 15.50 -2.04 5.90
N THR A 121 15.38 -3.28 5.42
CA THR A 121 14.65 -3.63 4.20
C THR A 121 13.65 -4.73 4.46
N TYR A 122 12.64 -4.82 3.61
CA TYR A 122 11.70 -5.92 3.61
C TYR A 122 11.45 -6.41 2.19
N ASN A 123 10.95 -7.64 2.06
CA ASN A 123 10.83 -8.32 0.78
C ASN A 123 9.40 -8.31 0.27
N ILE A 124 9.23 -7.97 -1.02
CA ILE A 124 7.98 -8.15 -1.76
C ILE A 124 8.16 -9.32 -2.72
N ASN A 125 7.21 -10.26 -2.73
CA ASN A 125 7.21 -11.33 -3.73
C ASN A 125 6.92 -10.74 -5.11
N TYR A 126 7.80 -11.04 -6.06
CA TYR A 126 7.70 -10.53 -7.42
C TYR A 126 8.18 -11.58 -8.41
N ASN A 127 7.33 -11.88 -9.39
CA ASN A 127 7.69 -12.76 -10.48
C ASN A 127 7.21 -12.19 -11.85
N PRO A 128 8.13 -11.90 -12.78
CA PRO A 128 7.78 -11.38 -14.10
C PRO A 128 7.00 -12.37 -14.98
N THR A 129 6.99 -13.68 -14.69
CA THR A 129 6.21 -14.66 -15.46
C THR A 129 4.73 -14.68 -15.06
N THR A 130 4.42 -14.45 -13.79
CA THR A 130 3.06 -14.52 -13.25
C THR A 130 2.32 -13.18 -13.40
N HIS A 131 3.06 -12.10 -13.57
CA HIS A 131 2.51 -10.76 -13.65
C HIS A 131 2.62 -10.23 -15.09
N ASN A 132 1.55 -10.36 -15.87
CA ASN A 132 1.48 -9.82 -17.23
C ASN A 132 1.20 -8.31 -17.19
N GLY A 133 2.16 -7.49 -17.64
CA GLY A 133 2.00 -6.03 -17.72
C GLY A 133 3.28 -5.21 -17.58
N ASN A 134 3.27 -4.01 -18.14
CA ASN A 134 4.43 -3.11 -18.11
C ASN A 134 4.63 -2.49 -16.72
N GLN A 135 5.87 -2.53 -16.22
CA GLN A 135 6.34 -1.86 -15.00
C GLN A 135 5.49 -2.17 -13.75
N ILE A 136 5.15 -3.44 -13.53
CA ILE A 136 4.27 -3.88 -12.44
C ILE A 136 4.78 -3.52 -11.06
N PHE A 137 6.10 -3.55 -10.86
CA PHE A 137 6.70 -3.31 -9.55
C PHE A 137 6.36 -1.93 -8.97
N GLN A 138 6.14 -0.91 -9.81
CA GLN A 138 5.68 0.40 -9.32
C GLN A 138 4.29 0.34 -8.66
N TYR A 139 3.45 -0.59 -9.11
CA TYR A 139 2.11 -0.79 -8.58
C TYR A 139 2.14 -1.66 -7.31
N LEU A 140 3.10 -2.59 -7.21
CA LEU A 140 3.40 -3.26 -5.94
C LEU A 140 3.79 -2.23 -4.86
N LEU A 141 4.69 -1.29 -5.16
CA LEU A 141 5.04 -0.19 -4.23
C LEU A 141 3.82 0.64 -3.81
N ARG A 142 2.87 0.91 -4.71
CA ARG A 142 1.62 1.61 -4.33
C ARG A 142 0.72 0.76 -3.45
N GLY A 143 0.65 -0.54 -3.73
CA GLY A 143 -0.09 -1.48 -2.91
C GLY A 143 0.48 -1.57 -1.50
N GLU A 144 1.81 -1.61 -1.38
CA GLU A 144 2.51 -1.62 -0.09
C GLU A 144 2.18 -0.40 0.77
N GLU A 145 2.13 0.80 0.18
CA GLU A 145 1.71 1.98 0.92
C GLU A 145 0.27 1.86 1.42
N ILE A 146 -0.64 1.32 0.59
CA ILE A 146 -2.04 1.10 1.00
C ILE A 146 -2.10 0.07 2.13
N ARG A 147 -1.33 -1.02 2.04
CA ARG A 147 -1.24 -2.06 3.08
C ARG A 147 -0.72 -1.50 4.39
N HIS A 148 0.34 -0.71 4.33
CA HIS A 148 0.89 -0.06 5.52
C HIS A 148 -0.11 0.91 6.16
N ASN A 149 -0.88 1.65 5.37
CA ASN A 149 -1.91 2.51 5.91
C ASN A 149 -3.03 1.71 6.60
N GLN A 150 -3.48 0.59 6.01
CA GLN A 150 -4.44 -0.31 6.67
C GLN A 150 -3.91 -0.79 8.02
N GLN A 151 -2.63 -1.19 8.08
CA GLN A 151 -1.96 -1.58 9.32
C GLN A 151 -1.92 -0.42 10.34
N THR A 152 -1.60 0.80 9.91
CA THR A 152 -1.61 1.99 10.76
C THR A 152 -3.01 2.27 11.33
N GLN A 153 -4.06 2.08 10.52
CA GLN A 153 -5.44 2.25 11.01
C GLN A 153 -5.83 1.16 12.02
N LEU A 154 -5.39 -0.09 11.82
CA LEU A 154 -5.58 -1.17 12.80
C LEU A 154 -4.88 -0.86 14.13
N GLU A 155 -3.63 -0.38 14.08
CA GLU A 155 -2.87 0.02 15.26
C GLU A 155 -3.51 1.21 15.99
N ALA A 156 -4.03 2.19 15.23
CA ALA A 156 -4.77 3.31 15.81
C ALA A 156 -6.07 2.86 16.50
N LEU A 157 -6.79 1.88 15.92
CA LEU A 157 -7.96 1.27 16.55
C LEU A 157 -7.55 0.55 17.84
N ARG A 158 -6.50 -0.28 17.80
CA ARG A 158 -5.97 -0.96 18.99
C ARG A 158 -5.64 0.04 20.11
N TYR A 159 -4.90 1.09 19.78
CA TYR A 159 -4.53 2.12 20.74
C TYR A 159 -5.75 2.81 21.37
N LYS A 160 -6.80 3.11 20.58
CA LYS A 160 -8.06 3.67 21.11
C LYS A 160 -8.77 2.71 22.06
N LEU A 161 -8.79 1.41 21.75
CA LEU A 161 -9.41 0.39 22.60
C LEU A 161 -8.60 0.16 23.88
N ASP A 162 -7.27 0.08 23.79
CA ASP A 162 -6.40 -0.12 24.95
C ASP A 162 -6.42 1.08 25.90
N LYS A 163 -6.65 2.30 25.37
CA LYS A 163 -6.88 3.50 26.18
C LYS A 163 -8.26 3.56 26.85
N ASN A 164 -9.23 2.76 26.40
CA ASN A 164 -10.60 2.75 26.93
C ASN A 164 -11.05 1.32 27.24
N PRO A 165 -10.53 0.69 28.32
CA PRO A 165 -10.82 -0.71 28.62
C PRO A 165 -12.31 -1.04 28.75
N SER A 166 -13.11 -0.14 29.34
CA SER A 166 -14.56 -0.32 29.47
C SER A 166 -15.26 -0.40 28.12
N LEU A 167 -14.89 0.46 27.17
CA LEU A 167 -15.40 0.42 25.79
C LEU A 167 -15.00 -0.89 25.11
N LYS A 168 -13.73 -1.29 25.26
CA LYS A 168 -13.21 -2.55 24.72
C LYS A 168 -13.99 -3.75 25.24
N ASN A 169 -14.22 -3.84 26.55
CA ASN A 169 -14.94 -4.94 27.19
C ASN A 169 -16.41 -5.00 26.74
N ASN A 170 -17.09 -3.85 26.66
CA ASN A 170 -18.47 -3.78 26.18
C ASN A 170 -18.58 -4.26 24.73
N LEU A 171 -17.71 -3.78 23.85
CA LEU A 171 -17.67 -4.22 22.46
C LEU A 171 -17.35 -5.71 22.35
N HIS A 172 -16.40 -6.20 23.15
CA HIS A 172 -16.05 -7.60 23.19
C HIS A 172 -17.26 -8.47 23.54
N LEU A 173 -18.00 -8.11 24.59
CA LEU A 173 -19.23 -8.80 24.98
C LEU A 173 -20.27 -8.79 23.86
N MET A 174 -20.50 -7.63 23.24
CA MET A 174 -21.44 -7.48 22.12
C MET A 174 -21.03 -8.37 20.92
N LEU A 175 -19.75 -8.41 20.56
CA LEU A 175 -19.26 -9.23 19.46
C LEU A 175 -19.35 -10.72 19.79
N LYS A 176 -19.07 -11.12 21.03
CA LYS A 176 -19.23 -12.49 21.51
C LYS A 176 -20.68 -12.94 21.45
N GLN A 177 -21.63 -12.09 21.83
CA GLN A 177 -23.07 -12.36 21.71
C GLN A 177 -23.53 -12.55 20.25
N GLN A 178 -22.77 -12.06 19.26
CA GLN A 178 -23.01 -12.33 17.84
C GLN A 178 -22.37 -13.63 17.33
N GLY A 179 -21.71 -14.40 18.20
CA GLY A 179 -21.04 -15.64 17.83
C GLY A 179 -19.58 -15.47 17.39
N ALA A 180 -18.94 -14.32 17.67
CA ALA A 180 -17.51 -14.16 17.42
C ALA A 180 -16.66 -15.01 18.38
N ASP A 181 -15.51 -15.50 17.90
CA ASP A 181 -14.56 -16.30 18.66
C ASP A 181 -13.83 -15.45 19.71
N ASP A 182 -14.09 -15.74 20.98
CA ASP A 182 -13.57 -15.03 22.16
C ASP A 182 -12.03 -14.98 22.20
N ARG A 183 -11.38 -16.10 21.83
CA ARG A 183 -9.92 -16.20 21.85
C ARG A 183 -9.31 -15.32 20.76
N LYS A 184 -9.94 -15.25 19.59
CA LYS A 184 -9.49 -14.40 18.48
C LYS A 184 -9.76 -12.93 18.73
N LEU A 185 -10.90 -12.58 19.31
CA LEU A 185 -11.21 -11.18 19.69
C LEU A 185 -10.14 -10.58 20.62
N SER A 186 -9.59 -11.39 21.53
CA SER A 186 -8.58 -10.94 22.50
C SER A 186 -7.20 -10.73 21.89
N ASN A 187 -6.81 -11.56 20.92
CA ASN A 187 -5.43 -11.71 20.48
C ASN A 187 -5.17 -11.20 19.06
N ASP A 188 -6.21 -11.08 18.24
CA ASP A 188 -6.11 -10.68 16.83
C ASP A 188 -6.93 -9.41 16.58
N ILE A 189 -6.23 -8.28 16.50
CA ILE A 189 -6.85 -6.98 16.23
C ILE A 189 -7.52 -6.93 14.84
N ALA A 190 -7.02 -7.66 13.85
CA ALA A 190 -7.63 -7.70 12.53
C ALA A 190 -8.94 -8.48 12.57
N TYR A 191 -9.00 -9.58 13.33
CA TYR A 191 -10.24 -10.29 13.60
C TYR A 191 -11.24 -9.40 14.36
N PHE A 192 -10.81 -8.73 15.43
CA PHE A 192 -11.66 -7.79 16.18
C PHE A 192 -12.22 -6.70 15.27
N GLN A 193 -11.38 -6.08 14.44
CA GLN A 193 -11.79 -5.04 13.48
C GLN A 193 -12.82 -5.57 12.47
N ALA A 194 -12.61 -6.77 11.93
CA ALA A 194 -13.54 -7.38 10.99
C ALA A 194 -14.92 -7.63 11.63
N GLN A 195 -14.95 -8.14 12.86
CA GLN A 195 -16.19 -8.35 13.61
C GLN A 195 -16.88 -7.03 13.97
N LEU A 196 -16.12 -6.01 14.39
CA LEU A 196 -16.64 -4.66 14.62
C LEU A 196 -17.29 -4.07 13.37
N LEU A 197 -16.66 -4.25 12.20
CA LEU A 197 -17.24 -3.78 10.93
C LEU A 197 -18.55 -4.53 10.60
N ILE A 198 -18.62 -5.84 10.85
CA ILE A 198 -19.86 -6.62 10.68
C ILE A 198 -20.97 -6.11 11.61
N LEU A 199 -20.66 -5.86 12.88
CA LEU A 199 -21.59 -5.27 13.85
C LEU A 199 -22.10 -3.91 13.35
N GLN A 200 -21.22 -3.02 12.93
CA GLN A 200 -21.60 -1.70 12.41
C GLN A 200 -22.53 -1.79 11.19
N LYS A 201 -22.23 -2.68 10.24
CA LYS A 201 -23.08 -2.93 9.06
C LYS A 201 -24.48 -3.37 9.46
N ARG A 202 -24.57 -4.31 10.42
CA ARG A 202 -25.84 -4.83 10.92
C ARG A 202 -26.66 -3.75 11.62
N LEU A 203 -26.06 -3.06 12.61
CA LEU A 203 -26.75 -2.00 13.35
C LEU A 203 -27.20 -0.86 12.43
N PHE A 204 -26.44 -0.55 11.38
CA PHE A 204 -26.83 0.45 10.38
C PHE A 204 -28.07 0.03 9.61
N LYS A 205 -28.11 -1.23 9.15
CA LYS A 205 -29.24 -1.79 8.41
C LYS A 205 -30.51 -1.83 9.27
N GLU A 206 -30.37 -2.19 10.55
CA GLU A 206 -31.48 -2.31 11.51
C GLU A 206 -31.93 -0.97 12.09
N GLY A 207 -31.11 0.09 12.02
CA GLY A 207 -31.43 1.39 12.62
C GLY A 207 -31.33 1.41 14.15
N SER A 208 -30.46 0.58 14.72
CA SER A 208 -30.35 0.39 16.17
C SER A 208 -30.02 1.67 16.96
N GLU A 209 -30.52 1.76 18.18
CA GLU A 209 -30.18 2.82 19.15
C GLU A 209 -28.71 2.77 19.61
N LEU A 210 -28.05 1.63 19.50
CA LEU A 210 -26.62 1.48 19.78
C LEU A 210 -25.73 1.94 18.62
N LEU A 211 -26.33 2.26 17.46
CA LEU A 211 -25.60 2.61 16.24
C LEU A 211 -24.62 3.77 16.45
N SER A 212 -25.02 4.86 17.12
CA SER A 212 -24.13 6.01 17.34
C SER A 212 -22.90 5.62 18.16
N TYR A 213 -23.09 4.87 19.25
CA TYR A 213 -22.02 4.42 20.14
C TYR A 213 -21.00 3.54 19.40
N VAL A 214 -21.46 2.58 18.60
CA VAL A 214 -20.56 1.67 17.87
C VAL A 214 -19.89 2.37 16.67
N MET A 215 -20.53 3.36 16.06
CA MET A 215 -20.02 4.08 14.89
C MET A 215 -19.01 5.19 15.21
N GLU A 216 -18.79 5.51 16.49
CA GLU A 216 -17.70 6.41 16.90
C GLU A 216 -16.31 5.81 16.63
N LEU A 217 -16.22 4.48 16.60
CA LEU A 217 -15.00 3.78 16.24
C LEU A 217 -14.91 3.59 14.73
N ARG A 218 -13.76 3.94 14.16
CA ARG A 218 -13.46 3.68 12.75
C ARG A 218 -13.11 2.21 12.55
N ALA A 219 -14.09 1.39 12.16
CA ALA A 219 -13.84 0.00 11.79
C ALA A 219 -13.39 -0.14 10.32
N ASP A 220 -13.74 0.77 9.42
CA ASP A 220 -13.22 0.74 8.04
C ASP A 220 -11.78 1.27 7.98
N ILE A 221 -10.84 0.32 7.88
CA ILE A 221 -9.38 0.59 7.81
C ILE A 221 -8.94 1.07 6.43
N ASN A 222 -9.81 1.05 5.43
CA ASN A 222 -9.50 1.54 4.10
C ASN A 222 -9.62 3.07 4.02
N ARG A 223 -9.01 3.63 2.97
CA ARG A 223 -9.13 5.06 2.64
C ARG A 223 -10.02 5.28 1.43
N SER A 224 -10.78 6.35 1.50
CA SER A 224 -11.57 6.85 0.38
C SER A 224 -10.65 7.34 -0.75
N CYS A 225 -11.19 7.44 -1.97
CA CYS A 225 -10.42 8.03 -3.07
C CYS A 225 -9.99 9.47 -2.80
N CYS A 226 -10.81 10.25 -2.06
CA CYS A 226 -10.45 11.60 -1.65
C CYS A 226 -9.29 11.61 -0.63
N GLY A 227 -9.30 10.69 0.33
CA GLY A 227 -8.20 10.58 1.31
C GLY A 227 -6.88 10.19 0.65
N ILE A 228 -6.90 9.17 -0.22
CA ILE A 228 -5.71 8.79 -1.00
C ILE A 228 -5.27 9.93 -1.93
N LYS A 229 -6.23 10.66 -2.53
CA LYS A 229 -5.91 11.81 -3.40
C LYS A 229 -5.04 12.81 -2.66
N GLN A 230 -5.48 13.24 -1.48
CA GLN A 230 -4.76 14.22 -0.66
C GLN A 230 -3.39 13.70 -0.26
N GLN A 231 -3.32 12.46 0.23
CA GLN A 231 -2.07 11.90 0.76
C GLN A 231 -1.04 11.53 -0.31
N HIS A 232 -1.47 11.13 -1.50
CA HIS A 232 -0.58 10.78 -2.63
C HIS A 232 -0.38 11.95 -3.60
N ASN A 233 -0.84 13.16 -3.27
CA ASN A 233 -0.76 14.35 -4.11
C ASN A 233 -1.37 14.19 -5.52
N TYR A 234 -2.49 13.48 -5.65
CA TYR A 234 -3.21 13.40 -6.93
C TYR A 234 -4.02 14.67 -7.19
N LEU A 235 -4.09 15.09 -8.46
CA LEU A 235 -4.92 16.21 -8.89
C LEU A 235 -6.42 15.96 -8.66
N SER A 236 -6.89 14.72 -8.86
CA SER A 236 -8.30 14.34 -8.71
C SER A 236 -8.49 12.97 -8.09
N ALA A 237 -9.66 12.76 -7.47
CA ALA A 237 -10.07 11.45 -6.95
C ALA A 237 -10.26 10.42 -8.08
N GLN A 238 -10.55 10.88 -9.31
CA GLN A 238 -10.64 10.01 -10.49
C GLN A 238 -9.30 9.35 -10.81
N SER A 239 -8.17 10.07 -10.63
CA SER A 239 -6.84 9.49 -10.81
C SER A 239 -6.55 8.36 -9.81
N VAL A 240 -7.10 8.46 -8.60
CA VAL A 240 -7.03 7.38 -7.60
C VAL A 240 -7.89 6.20 -8.03
N SER A 241 -9.12 6.44 -8.50
CA SER A 241 -9.98 5.38 -9.04
C SER A 241 -9.33 4.63 -10.20
N TYR A 242 -8.63 5.36 -11.10
CA TYR A 242 -7.83 4.74 -12.16
C TYR A 242 -6.69 3.88 -11.60
N MET A 243 -5.95 4.38 -10.61
CA MET A 243 -4.89 3.62 -9.95
C MET A 243 -5.43 2.33 -9.33
N LYS A 244 -6.56 2.38 -8.61
CA LYS A 244 -7.24 1.20 -8.05
C LYS A 244 -7.68 0.23 -9.15
N LYS A 245 -8.28 0.74 -10.24
CA LYS A 245 -8.64 -0.08 -11.42
C LYS A 245 -7.41 -0.78 -12.01
N ARG A 246 -6.26 -0.10 -12.08
CA ARG A 246 -4.98 -0.69 -12.53
C ARG A 246 -4.49 -1.78 -11.57
N LEU A 247 -4.51 -1.56 -10.25
CA LEU A 247 -4.17 -2.59 -9.26
C LEU A 247 -5.01 -3.85 -9.42
N ARG A 248 -6.33 -3.68 -9.64
CA ARG A 248 -7.26 -4.79 -9.90
C ARG A 248 -6.95 -5.52 -11.21
N ASN A 249 -6.80 -4.77 -12.30
CA ASN A 249 -6.55 -5.35 -13.63
C ASN A 249 -5.21 -6.09 -13.72
N LEU A 250 -4.20 -5.63 -12.97
CA LEU A 250 -2.91 -6.31 -12.85
C LEU A 250 -2.95 -7.50 -11.87
N LYS A 251 -4.12 -7.85 -11.33
CA LYS A 251 -4.33 -8.93 -10.34
C LYS A 251 -3.43 -8.79 -9.10
N LEU A 252 -3.12 -7.56 -8.69
CA LEU A 252 -2.36 -7.28 -7.49
C LEU A 252 -3.27 -7.14 -6.26
N CYS A 253 -4.49 -6.65 -6.48
CA CYS A 253 -5.48 -6.51 -5.42
C CYS A 253 -6.86 -6.96 -5.92
N ASN A 254 -7.64 -7.59 -5.04
CA ASN A 254 -9.09 -7.57 -5.13
C ASN A 254 -9.59 -6.26 -4.51
N ILE A 255 -10.50 -5.56 -5.19
CA ILE A 255 -11.04 -4.28 -4.73
C ILE A 255 -12.55 -4.32 -4.86
N GLN A 256 -13.27 -4.19 -3.76
CA GLN A 256 -14.73 -4.28 -3.71
C GLN A 256 -15.34 -2.96 -3.25
N SER A 257 -16.32 -2.47 -4.02
CA SER A 257 -17.15 -1.34 -3.58
C SER A 257 -18.32 -1.89 -2.77
N VAL A 258 -18.51 -1.36 -1.56
CA VAL A 258 -19.54 -1.85 -0.64
C VAL A 258 -20.48 -0.70 -0.29
N ILE A 259 -21.77 -0.92 -0.59
CA ILE A 259 -22.86 -0.01 -0.26
C ILE A 259 -23.87 -0.79 0.58
N ILE A 260 -24.21 -0.25 1.74
CA ILE A 260 -25.19 -0.84 2.65
C ILE A 260 -26.40 0.08 2.67
N GLU A 261 -27.58 -0.47 2.43
CA GLU A 261 -28.84 0.27 2.48
C GLU A 261 -29.57 -0.03 3.78
N SER A 262 -30.05 1.02 4.44
CA SER A 262 -30.96 0.95 5.58
C SER A 262 -32.34 1.42 5.12
N ALA A 263 -33.38 0.66 5.45
CA ALA A 263 -34.76 0.94 5.07
C ALA A 263 -35.34 2.18 5.75
N THR A 264 -34.63 2.76 6.72
CA THR A 264 -35.03 3.96 7.45
C THR A 264 -34.09 5.13 7.17
N ARG A 265 -34.56 6.34 7.49
CA ARG A 265 -33.72 7.54 7.46
C ARG A 265 -32.78 7.49 8.67
N SER A 266 -31.53 7.09 8.45
CA SER A 266 -30.56 6.96 9.53
C SER A 266 -30.22 8.31 10.11
N ARG A 267 -30.17 8.41 11.44
CA ARG A 267 -29.66 9.58 12.16
C ARG A 267 -28.22 9.96 11.77
N LEU A 268 -27.43 9.02 11.24
CA LEU A 268 -26.08 9.29 10.75
C LEU A 268 -26.04 10.11 9.45
N TYR A 269 -27.16 10.18 8.72
CA TYR A 269 -27.33 11.06 7.56
C TYR A 269 -27.70 12.49 7.96
N VAL A 270 -28.28 12.68 9.16
CA VAL A 270 -28.66 14.00 9.63
C VAL A 270 -27.36 14.77 9.94
N PRO A 271 -27.21 16.02 9.44
CA PRO A 271 -26.05 16.85 9.75
C PRO A 271 -25.83 16.92 11.26
N ASP A 272 -24.57 16.97 11.68
CA ASP A 272 -24.28 17.44 13.04
C ASP A 272 -24.77 18.90 13.17
N GLY A 273 -24.89 19.42 14.40
CA GLY A 273 -25.30 20.82 14.65
C GLY A 273 -24.40 21.89 14.03
N LEU A 274 -23.42 21.49 13.19
CA LEU A 274 -22.52 22.31 12.39
C LEU A 274 -22.83 22.22 10.87
N ASP A 275 -23.98 21.67 10.50
CA ASP A 275 -24.45 21.47 9.11
C ASP A 275 -23.53 20.64 8.20
N LYS A 276 -22.56 19.91 8.78
CA LYS A 276 -21.68 19.04 8.00
C LYS A 276 -22.31 17.67 7.85
N LYS A 277 -22.74 17.36 6.62
CA LYS A 277 -23.11 15.99 6.25
C LYS A 277 -21.93 15.06 6.49
N ARG A 278 -22.15 13.97 7.23
CA ARG A 278 -21.13 12.94 7.43
C ARG A 278 -20.79 12.28 6.08
N ASP A 279 -19.51 12.29 5.73
CA ASP A 279 -19.02 11.64 4.51
C ASP A 279 -19.39 10.15 4.47
N GLY A 280 -19.78 9.67 3.30
CA GLY A 280 -20.16 8.28 3.07
C GLY A 280 -21.64 7.96 3.27
N TYR A 281 -22.47 8.87 3.81
CA TYR A 281 -23.91 8.65 3.97
C TYR A 281 -24.72 9.44 2.94
N LYS A 282 -25.70 8.79 2.30
CA LYS A 282 -26.56 9.41 1.30
C LYS A 282 -28.01 8.96 1.43
N TRP A 283 -28.94 9.91 1.50
CA TRP A 283 -30.37 9.62 1.34
C TRP A 283 -30.71 9.29 -0.12
N LEU A 284 -31.34 8.14 -0.33
CA LEU A 284 -31.84 7.68 -1.62
C LEU A 284 -33.34 7.96 -1.68
N GLY A 285 -33.71 9.19 -2.05
CA GLY A 285 -35.11 9.66 -2.01
C GLY A 285 -36.12 8.74 -2.70
N LYS A 286 -35.78 8.21 -3.89
CA LYS A 286 -36.65 7.26 -4.62
C LYS A 286 -36.90 5.95 -3.85
N LYS A 287 -35.90 5.45 -3.14
CA LYS A 287 -35.97 4.21 -2.35
C LYS A 287 -36.44 4.44 -0.91
N LYS A 288 -36.59 5.70 -0.48
CA LYS A 288 -36.78 6.10 0.92
C LYS A 288 -35.81 5.39 1.88
N ALA A 289 -34.55 5.26 1.47
CA ALA A 289 -33.52 4.50 2.19
C ALA A 289 -32.26 5.34 2.40
N THR A 290 -31.51 5.07 3.46
CA THR A 290 -30.19 5.65 3.66
C THR A 290 -29.11 4.69 3.18
N ALA A 291 -28.24 5.14 2.28
CA ALA A 291 -27.07 4.39 1.85
C ALA A 291 -25.83 4.81 2.63
N TRP A 292 -25.13 3.83 3.19
CA TRP A 292 -23.77 3.97 3.70
C TRP A 292 -22.79 3.38 2.69
N ARG A 293 -21.91 4.23 2.16
CA ARG A 293 -20.83 3.86 1.24
C ARG A 293 -19.55 3.73 2.03
N LEU A 294 -19.07 2.50 2.15
CA LEU A 294 -17.75 2.24 2.69
C LEU A 294 -16.67 2.69 1.71
N CYS A 295 -15.45 2.84 2.21
CA CYS A 295 -14.30 2.94 1.32
C CYS A 295 -14.16 1.64 0.52
N ASP A 296 -13.52 1.69 -0.65
CA ASP A 296 -13.25 0.47 -1.40
C ASP A 296 -12.44 -0.50 -0.54
N GLN A 297 -12.96 -1.71 -0.37
CA GLN A 297 -12.31 -2.76 0.43
C GLN A 297 -11.20 -3.37 -0.41
N VAL A 298 -9.95 -3.16 0.01
CA VAL A 298 -8.76 -3.63 -0.72
C VAL A 298 -8.17 -4.86 -0.04
N THR A 299 -8.07 -5.95 -0.79
CA THR A 299 -7.40 -7.19 -0.39
C THR A 299 -6.24 -7.45 -1.34
N PHE A 300 -5.04 -7.71 -0.80
CA PHE A 300 -3.85 -7.94 -1.62
C PHE A 300 -3.74 -9.40 -2.04
N LEU A 301 -3.31 -9.62 -3.29
CA LEU A 301 -3.16 -10.95 -3.90
C LEU A 301 -1.69 -11.37 -4.03
N TYR A 302 -0.79 -10.66 -3.34
CA TYR A 302 0.64 -10.93 -3.30
C TYR A 302 1.14 -10.76 -1.86
N GLU A 303 2.22 -11.47 -1.54
CA GLU A 303 2.80 -11.49 -0.20
C GLU A 303 3.94 -10.45 -0.06
N SER A 304 4.07 -9.90 1.15
CA SER A 304 5.24 -9.15 1.58
C SER A 304 5.65 -9.58 2.97
N ASN A 305 6.94 -9.79 3.18
CA ASN A 305 7.50 -10.10 4.48
C ASN A 305 8.13 -8.85 5.07
N LEU A 306 7.31 -8.00 5.69
CA LEU A 306 7.77 -6.97 6.61
C LEU A 306 8.42 -7.67 7.80
N GLN A 307 9.76 -7.74 7.83
CA GLN A 307 10.40 -8.19 9.06
C GLN A 307 10.04 -7.19 10.17
N PRO A 308 9.55 -7.67 11.32
CA PRO A 308 9.23 -6.77 12.43
C PRO A 308 10.49 -5.99 12.79
N LYS A 309 10.34 -4.69 13.04
CA LYS A 309 11.41 -3.82 13.57
C LYS A 309 12.10 -4.58 14.68
N GLN A 310 13.35 -5.01 14.46
CA GLN A 310 14.19 -5.41 15.57
C GLN A 310 14.27 -4.17 16.46
N ARG A 311 13.61 -4.23 17.63
CA ARG A 311 13.90 -3.29 18.71
C ARG A 311 15.39 -3.44 18.93
N GLU A 312 16.17 -2.41 18.57
CA GLU A 312 17.53 -2.28 19.04
C GLU A 312 17.45 -2.34 20.57
N THR A 313 17.70 -3.52 21.11
CA THR A 313 18.09 -3.66 22.50
C THR A 313 19.44 -2.97 22.55
N ARG A 314 19.43 -1.70 22.96
CA ARG A 314 20.63 -1.04 23.48
C ARG A 314 21.13 -1.93 24.61
N LYS A 315 22.09 -2.80 24.31
CA LYS A 315 23.01 -3.30 25.32
C LYS A 315 23.87 -2.11 25.68
N ALA A 316 23.53 -1.47 26.79
CA ALA A 316 24.49 -0.68 27.53
C ALA A 316 25.58 -1.66 28.00
N ALA A 317 26.76 -1.50 27.44
CA ALA A 317 28.03 -1.91 28.03
C ALA A 317 28.78 -0.61 28.29
#